data_AF-A0A264W672-F1
#
_entry.id   AF-A0A264W672-F1
#
_cell.length_a   1.000
_cell.length_b   1.000
_cell.length_c   1.000
_cell.angle_alpha   90.00
_cell.angle_beta   90.00
_cell.angle_gamma   90.00
#
_symmetry.space_group_name_H-M   'P 1'
#
loop_
_entity.id
_entity.type
_entity.pdbx_description
1 polymer ?
#
loop_
_entity_poly.entity_id
_entity_poly.type
_entity_poly.pdbx_seq_one_letter_code
_entity_poly.pdbx_strand_id
1 'polypeptide(L)' 'MIENVVEYFRNLPAKQCATCGEKMEEMHECYQDQCDTCSSQA' A
#
# COMPACT_ATOMS: atom_id res chain seq x y z
N MET A 1 -14.46 -4.08 -15.89
CA MET A 1 -14.74 -2.63 -15.95
C MET A 1 -15.20 -2.23 -14.56
N ILE A 2 -14.70 -1.13 -13.98
CA ILE A 2 -15.11 -0.71 -12.64
C ILE A 2 -16.53 -0.15 -12.75
N GLU A 3 -17.50 -0.84 -12.16
CA GLU A 3 -18.93 -0.50 -12.26
C GLU A 3 -19.29 0.74 -11.43
N ASN A 4 -18.60 0.94 -10.31
CA ASN A 4 -18.78 2.12 -9.45
C ASN A 4 -17.42 2.58 -8.90
N VAL A 5 -16.98 3.74 -9.39
CA VAL A 5 -15.70 4.34 -9.03
C VAL A 5 -15.64 4.76 -7.55
N VAL A 6 -16.76 5.21 -6.98
CA VAL A 6 -16.83 5.68 -5.58
C VAL A 6 -16.69 4.51 -4.62
N GLU A 7 -17.38 3.40 -4.88
CA GLU A 7 -17.28 2.18 -4.10
C GLU A 7 -15.88 1.54 -4.20
N TYR A 8 -15.22 1.65 -5.36
CA TYR A 8 -13.82 1.22 -5.51
C TYR A 8 -12.88 2.02 -4.59
N PHE A 9 -12.99 3.36 -4.57
CA PHE A 9 -12.16 4.18 -3.70
C PHE A 9 -12.49 4.02 -2.21
N ARG A 10 -13.74 3.71 -1.85
CA ARG A 10 -14.14 3.39 -0.46
C ARG A 10 -13.56 2.07 0.03
N ASN A 11 -13.41 1.10 -0.87
CA ASN A 11 -12.89 -0.23 -0.58
C ASN A 11 -11.46 -0.41 -1.12
N LEU A 12 -10.70 0.69 -1.21
CA LEU A 12 -9.32 0.61 -1.70
C LEU A 12 -8.54 -0.33 -0.79
N PRO A 13 -7.87 -1.37 -1.32
CA PRO A 13 -7.03 -2.21 -0.51
C PRO A 13 -5.94 -1.36 0.14
N ALA A 14 -5.59 -1.71 1.37
CA ALA A 14 -4.45 -1.09 2.04
C ALA A 14 -3.17 -1.30 1.22
N LYS A 15 -2.27 -0.32 1.30
CA LYS A 15 -0.97 -0.38 0.63
C LYS A 15 -0.21 -1.64 1.07
N GLN A 16 0.42 -2.32 0.13
CA GLN A 16 1.21 -3.52 0.39
C GLN A 16 2.66 -3.29 -0.03
N CYS A 17 3.59 -3.86 0.72
CA CYS A 17 5.02 -3.79 0.41
C CYS A 17 5.31 -4.55 -0.88
N ALA A 18 6.03 -3.93 -1.81
CA ALA A 18 6.44 -4.54 -3.08
C ALA A 18 7.40 -5.74 -2.88
N THR A 19 8.11 -5.78 -1.74
CA THR A 19 9.10 -6.83 -1.43
C THR A 19 8.47 -8.02 -0.72
N CYS A 20 7.72 -7.79 0.37
CA CYS A 20 7.19 -8.87 1.21
C CYS A 20 5.68 -9.09 1.09
N GLY A 21 4.94 -8.18 0.43
CA GLY A 21 3.48 -8.26 0.31
C GLY A 21 2.70 -7.94 1.58
N GLU A 22 3.39 -7.60 2.68
CA GLU A 22 2.74 -7.28 3.95
C GLU A 22 2.02 -5.93 3.88
N LYS A 23 0.93 -5.80 4.64
CA LYS A 23 0.16 -4.56 4.74
C LYS A 23 1.06 -3.47 5.32
N MET A 24 1.28 -2.41 4.57
CA MET A 24 2.02 -1.24 5.03
C MET A 24 1.11 -0.43 5.95
N GLU A 25 1.49 -0.29 7.22
CA GLU A 25 0.87 0.67 8.12
C GLU A 25 1.18 2.09 7.63
N GLU A 26 0.23 3.01 7.81
CA GLU A 26 0.22 4.33 7.16
C GLU A 26 1.58 5.04 7.26
N MET A 27 2.30 5.06 6.13
CA MET A 27 3.53 5.83 6.01
C MET A 27 3.14 7.27 5.70
N HIS A 28 3.71 8.20 6.46
CA HIS A 28 3.54 9.65 6.23
C HIS A 28 4.00 10.08 4.83
N GLU A 29 4.82 9.24 4.21
CA GLU A 29 5.39 9.36 2.87
C GLU A 29 4.78 8.33 1.90
N CYS A 30 3.85 8.79 1.06
CA CYS A 30 3.14 7.94 0.10
C CYS A 30 4.02 7.33 -1.01
N TYR A 31 5.27 7.78 -1.16
CA TYR A 31 6.13 7.40 -2.29
C TYR A 31 6.94 6.12 -2.09
N GLN A 32 7.06 5.60 -0.87
CA GLN A 32 7.81 4.37 -0.61
C GLN A 32 7.03 3.14 -1.06
N ASP A 33 7.60 2.26 -1.87
CA ASP A 33 6.99 0.98 -2.28
C ASP A 33 7.32 -0.18 -1.33
N GLN A 34 8.26 0.03 -0.40
CA GLN A 34 8.73 -0.98 0.55
C GLN A 34 8.36 -0.58 1.98
N CYS A 35 8.06 -1.56 2.84
CA CYS A 35 7.83 -1.32 4.26
C CYS A 35 9.16 -0.97 4.98
N ASP A 36 9.05 -0.34 6.16
CA ASP A 36 10.21 0.08 6.96
C ASP A 36 11.17 -1.07 7.25
N THR A 37 10.63 -2.26 7.52
CA THR A 37 11.41 -3.48 7.74
C THR A 37 12.21 -3.89 6.52
N CYS A 38 11.66 -3.81 5.31
CA CYS A 38 12.38 -4.13 4.08
C CYS A 38 13.35 -3.00 3.69
N SER A 39 12.97 -1.75 3.90
CA SER A 39 13.81 -0.59 3.59
C SER A 39 15.01 -0.45 4.51
N SER A 40 14.91 -0.89 5.77
CA SER A 40 16.00 -0.88 6.76
C SER A 40 16.97 -2.06 6.62
N GLN A 41 16.65 -3.04 5.77
CA GLN A 41 17.53 -4.16 5.42
C GLN A 41 18.45 -3.87 4.22
N ALA A 42 18.47 -2.62 3.73
CA ALA A 42 19.28 -2.17 2.59
C ALA A 42 20.67 -1.66 2.99
#